data_AF-A0A9J6FC51-F1
#
_entry.id   AF-A0A9J6FC51-F1
#
_cell.length_a   1.000
_cell.length_b   1.000
_cell.length_c   1.000
_cell.angle_alpha   90.00
_cell.angle_beta   90.00
_cell.angle_gamma   90.00
#
_symmetry.space_group_name_H-M   'P 1'
#
loop_
_entity.id
_entity.type
_entity.pdbx_description
1 polymer ?
#
loop_
_entity_poly.entity_id
_entity_poly.type
_entity_poly.pdbx_seq_one_letter_code
_entity_poly.pdbx_strand_id
1 'polypeptide(L)' 'MEKIQNQWSKITLLGWKQTSSTQSCWCEVQCYKDACGKNPFDELAGFAISMLVLPYSNAEVEMTFSETTNVILVVRAGLK' A
#
# COMPACT_ATOMS: atom_id res chain seq x y z
N MET A 1 -13.91 -5.11 -11.38
CA MET A 1 -13.24 -6.40 -11.14
C MET A 1 -12.57 -6.95 -12.40
N GLU A 2 -13.28 -7.08 -13.54
CA GLU A 2 -12.70 -7.63 -14.79
C GLU A 2 -11.44 -6.89 -15.28
N LYS A 3 -11.39 -5.57 -15.13
CA LYS A 3 -10.22 -4.77 -15.54
C LYS A 3 -8.96 -5.09 -14.72
N ILE A 4 -9.10 -5.22 -13.41
CA ILE A 4 -7.99 -5.61 -12.51
C ILE A 4 -7.54 -7.04 -12.81
N GLN A 5 -8.47 -7.96 -13.06
CA GLN A 5 -8.13 -9.33 -13.46
C GLN A 5 -7.37 -9.39 -14.79
N ASN A 6 -7.75 -8.56 -15.77
CA ASN A 6 -7.04 -8.42 -17.03
C ASN A 6 -5.67 -7.78 -16.89
N GLN A 7 -5.49 -6.88 -15.93
CA GLN A 7 -4.17 -6.33 -15.60
C GLN A 7 -3.29 -7.38 -14.91
N TRP A 8 -3.89 -8.15 -13.99
CA TRP A 8 -3.23 -9.23 -13.26
C TRP A 8 -2.75 -10.37 -14.17
N SER A 9 -3.53 -10.74 -15.19
CA SER A 9 -3.08 -11.77 -16.15
C SER A 9 -1.91 -11.30 -17.02
N LYS A 10 -1.77 -9.99 -17.22
CA LYS A 10 -0.70 -9.39 -18.04
C LYS A 10 0.56 -9.06 -17.26
N ILE A 11 0.44 -8.82 -15.95
CA ILE A 11 1.58 -8.46 -15.10
C ILE A 11 2.61 -9.60 -15.05
N THR A 12 2.16 -10.86 -15.14
CA THR A 12 3.00 -12.06 -15.13
C THR A 12 3.75 -12.29 -16.43
N LEU A 13 3.36 -11.60 -17.51
CA LEU A 13 4.03 -11.66 -18.81
C LEU A 13 5.30 -10.80 -18.86
N LEU A 14 5.46 -9.90 -17.88
CA LEU A 14 6.61 -9.00 -17.78
C LEU A 14 7.55 -9.46 -16.66
N GLY A 15 8.85 -9.35 -16.91
CA GLY A 15 9.89 -9.61 -15.91
C GLY A 15 10.15 -8.37 -15.06
N TRP A 16 9.86 -8.45 -13.76
CA TRP A 16 10.08 -7.39 -12.79
C TRP A 16 11.45 -7.52 -12.13
N LYS A 17 12.13 -6.40 -11.88
CA LYS A 17 13.49 -6.41 -11.33
C LYS A 17 13.49 -6.53 -9.80
N GLN A 18 12.52 -5.90 -9.15
CA GLN A 18 12.43 -5.87 -7.69
C GLN A 18 11.50 -6.96 -7.18
N THR A 19 12.01 -8.18 -7.04
CA THR A 19 11.25 -9.32 -6.49
C THR A 19 11.53 -9.58 -5.01
N SER A 20 12.51 -8.89 -4.43
CA SER A 20 12.96 -9.10 -3.04
C SER A 20 12.08 -8.43 -1.99
N SER A 21 11.35 -7.37 -2.35
CA SER A 21 10.44 -6.66 -1.46
C SER A 21 9.10 -6.43 -2.16
N THR A 22 8.01 -6.84 -1.52
CA THR A 22 6.65 -6.64 -2.03
C THR A 22 6.36 -5.17 -2.28
N GLN A 23 6.77 -4.27 -1.37
CA GLN A 23 6.59 -2.82 -1.55
C GLN A 23 7.38 -2.31 -2.76
N SER A 24 8.66 -2.71 -2.89
CA SER A 24 9.50 -2.28 -4.00
C SER A 24 8.99 -2.79 -5.35
N CYS A 25 8.46 -4.02 -5.38
CA CYS A 25 7.80 -4.60 -6.55
C CYS A 25 6.61 -3.75 -7.00
N TRP A 26 5.67 -3.47 -6.09
CA TRP A 26 4.47 -2.71 -6.42
C TRP A 26 4.75 -1.24 -6.75
N CYS A 27 5.79 -0.64 -6.15
CA CYS A 27 6.31 0.66 -6.57
C CYS A 27 6.88 0.63 -7.99
N GLU A 28 7.62 -0.41 -8.38
CA GLU A 28 8.12 -0.59 -9.75
C GLU A 28 6.96 -0.71 -10.74
N VAL A 29 5.95 -1.51 -10.41
CA VAL A 29 4.73 -1.68 -11.22
C VAL A 29 3.95 -0.36 -11.33
N GLN A 30 3.87 0.44 -10.27
CA GLN A 30 3.21 1.75 -10.28
C GLN A 30 3.96 2.77 -11.15
N CYS A 31 5.29 2.73 -11.16
CA CYS A 31 6.13 3.60 -11.97
C CYS A 31 6.30 3.13 -13.42
N TYR A 32 5.83 1.93 -13.75
CA TYR A 32 5.92 1.36 -15.09
C TYR A 32 5.16 2.21 -16.11
N LYS A 33 5.77 2.45 -17.27
CA LYS A 33 5.15 3.15 -18.39
C LYS A 33 5.28 2.31 -19.65
N ASP A 34 4.18 2.17 -20.37
CA ASP A 34 4.15 1.55 -21.68
C ASP A 34 4.75 2.47 -22.76
N ALA A 35 4.76 1.99 -24.01
CA ALA A 35 5.24 2.76 -25.16
C ALA A 35 4.42 4.04 -25.44
N CYS A 36 3.23 4.18 -24.86
CA CYS A 36 2.37 5.36 -24.93
C CYS A 36 2.63 6.33 -23.75
N GLY A 37 3.53 5.97 -22.82
CA GLY A 37 3.82 6.76 -21.62
C GLY A 37 2.78 6.62 -20.51
N LYS A 38 1.82 5.69 -20.64
CA LYS A 38 0.78 5.41 -19.64
C LYS A 38 1.12 4.15 -18.85
N ASN A 39 0.61 4.04 -17.62
CA ASN A 39 0.74 2.80 -16.87
C ASN A 39 -0.49 1.90 -17.10
N PRO A 40 -0.35 0.78 -17.82
CA PRO A 40 -1.47 -0.16 -18.02
C PRO A 40 -1.89 -0.87 -16.74
N PHE A 41 -1.08 -0.86 -15.69
CA PHE A 41 -1.29 -1.53 -14.39
C PHE A 41 -1.65 -0.56 -13.26
N ASP A 42 -1.90 0.72 -13.56
CA ASP A 42 -2.09 1.77 -12.54
C ASP A 42 -3.14 1.42 -11.47
N GLU A 43 -4.29 0.90 -11.90
CA GLU A 43 -5.41 0.53 -11.03
C GLU A 43 -5.09 -0.70 -10.16
N LEU A 44 -4.42 -1.70 -10.74
CA LEU A 44 -3.93 -2.87 -10.01
C LEU A 44 -2.84 -2.49 -9.00
N ALA A 45 -1.90 -1.64 -9.39
CA ALA A 45 -0.82 -1.19 -8.52
C ALA A 45 -1.35 -0.34 -7.37
N GLY A 46 -2.26 0.59 -7.65
CA GLY A 46 -2.95 1.38 -6.63
C GLY A 46 -3.72 0.51 -5.65
N PHE A 47 -4.45 -0.50 -6.15
CA PHE A 47 -5.14 -1.46 -5.29
C PHE A 47 -4.17 -2.25 -4.39
N ALA A 48 -3.09 -2.80 -4.95
CA ALA A 48 -2.11 -3.55 -4.18
C ALA A 48 -1.42 -2.69 -3.11
N ILE A 49 -1.01 -1.47 -3.45
CA ILE A 49 -0.41 -0.52 -2.51
C ILE A 49 -1.39 -0.15 -1.40
N SER A 50 -2.66 0.10 -1.76
CA SER A 50 -3.70 0.38 -0.76
C SER A 50 -3.89 -0.78 0.22
N MET A 51 -3.70 -2.02 -0.24
CA MET A 51 -3.77 -3.21 0.63
C MET A 51 -2.53 -3.37 1.51
N LEU A 52 -1.35 -2.95 1.04
CA LEU A 52 -0.10 -3.00 1.82
C LEU A 52 -0.05 -2.00 2.96
N VAL A 53 -0.76 -0.87 2.85
CA VAL A 53 -0.84 0.13 3.92
C VAL A 53 -1.92 -0.19 4.97
N LEU A 54 -2.74 -1.21 4.72
CA LEU A 54 -3.73 -1.63 5.71
C LEU A 54 -3.01 -2.34 6.87
N PRO A 55 -3.29 -1.93 8.12
CA PRO A 55 -2.79 -2.64 9.28
C PRO A 55 -3.31 -4.07 9.25
N TYR A 56 -2.46 -5.01 9.62
CA TYR A 56 -2.76 -6.43 9.53
C TYR A 56 -3.91 -6.83 10.48
N SER A 57 -4.07 -6.08 11.58
CA SER A 57 -5.14 -6.32 12.55
C SER A 57 -5.73 -5.03 13.11
N ASN A 58 -7.02 -5.10 13.45
CA ASN A 58 -7.68 -4.05 14.23
C ASN A 58 -6.98 -3.82 15.59
N ALA A 59 -6.35 -4.84 16.16
CA ALA A 59 -5.61 -4.73 17.41
C ALA A 59 -4.37 -3.81 17.29
N GLU A 60 -3.71 -3.76 16.13
CA GLU A 60 -2.59 -2.83 15.90
C GLU A 60 -3.09 -1.38 15.84
N VAL A 61 -4.26 -1.17 15.21
CA VAL A 61 -4.92 0.15 15.19
C VAL A 61 -5.30 0.58 16.60
N GLU A 62 -5.87 -0.31 17.40
CA GLU A 62 -6.25 -0.05 18.79
C GLU A 62 -5.03 0.24 19.68
N MET A 63 -3.90 -0.44 19.45
CA MET A 63 -2.65 -0.19 20.14
C MET A 63 -2.09 1.21 19.84
N THR A 64 -1.96 1.57 18.55
CA THR A 64 -1.50 2.92 18.15
C THR A 64 -2.44 4.02 18.65
N PHE A 65 -3.75 3.75 18.66
CA PHE A 65 -4.74 4.69 19.19
C PHE A 65 -4.64 4.86 20.72
N SER A 66 -4.37 3.77 21.45
CA SER A 66 -4.16 3.79 22.90
C SER A 66 -2.89 4.56 23.28
N GLU A 67 -1.79 4.37 22.54
CA GLU A 67 -0.54 5.12 22.72
C GLU A 67 -0.75 6.62 22.50
N THR A 68 -1.43 6.99 21.41
CA THR A 68 -1.73 8.40 21.09
C THR A 68 -2.65 9.02 22.14
N THR A 69 -3.65 8.28 22.62
CA THR A 69 -4.57 8.74 23.67
C THR A 69 -3.85 8.94 25.00
N ASN A 70 -2.94 8.04 25.39
CA ASN A 70 -2.15 8.18 26.60
C ASN A 70 -1.29 9.45 26.58
N VAL A 71 -0.66 9.78 25.45
CA VAL A 71 0.11 11.03 25.30
C VAL A 71 -0.79 12.26 25.49
N ILE A 72 -1.98 12.27 24.88
CA ILE A 72 -2.94 13.38 25.01
C ILE A 72 -3.42 13.53 26.45
N LEU A 73 -3.70 12.42 27.15
CA LEU A 73 -4.14 12.43 28.54
C LEU A 73 -3.05 12.92 29.49
N VAL A 74 -1.81 12.50 29.29
CA VAL A 74 -0.65 12.97 30.07
C VAL A 74 -0.41 14.46 29.87
N VAL A 75 -0.47 14.95 28.62
CA VAL A 75 -0.35 16.39 28.32
C VAL A 75 -1.47 17.20 28.98
N ARG A 76 -2.71 16.69 28.96
CA ARG A 76 -3.85 17.34 29.64
C ARG A 76 -3.74 17.30 31.16
N ALA A 77 -3.16 16.26 31.73
CA ALA A 77 -2.95 16.13 33.16
C ALA A 77 -1.82 17.03 33.68
N GLY A 78 -0.78 17.27 32.87
CA GLY A 78 0.33 18.17 33.20
C GLY A 78 0.05 19.67 32.98
N LEU A 79 -1.11 20.02 32.44
CA LEU A 79 -1.59 21.41 32.27
C LEU A 79 -2.54 21.87 33.40
N LYS A 80 -2.61 21.14 34.51
CA LYS A 80 -3.35 21.51 35.72
C LYS A 80 -2.43 21.83 36.89
#